data_AF-A0A6N2CTG5-F1
#
_entry.id   AF-A0A6N2CTG5-F1
#
_cell.length_a   1.000
_cell.length_b   1.000
_cell.length_c   1.000
_cell.angle_alpha   90.00
_cell.angle_beta   90.00
_cell.angle_gamma   90.00
#
_symmetry.space_group_name_H-M   'P 1'
#
loop_
_entity.id
_entity.type
_entity.pdbx_description
1 polymer ?
#
loop_
_entity_poly.entity_id
_entity_poly.type
_entity_poly.pdbx_seq_one_letter_code
_entity_poly.pdbx_strand_id
1 'polypeptide(L)'
;MQIKLPRTLPFFLLPLLITGCTTHLDTMHTQTIPDAAYQQALRASDPSQHNPPAPGSEAETAMIERVKQLFNQYTEANLSAKIPEVYAEEVYFRDAFKQFSRAEDIREYMLAGLAPLDQCEFVFNRVARSGSDYYFDWTMRLDFKKTPPNTWEESIGVSHMRFNAEGKVIFHQDYWDPTDIVYRRIPIARQLIAYVKKKL
;
A
#
# COMPACT_ATOMS: atom_id res chain seq x y z
N MET A 1 3.02 78.38 -32.38
CA MET A 1 4.13 77.52 -32.85
C MET A 1 3.95 76.12 -32.25
N GLN A 2 3.52 75.17 -33.09
CA GLN A 2 3.66 73.69 -33.00
C GLN A 2 3.52 72.97 -31.63
N ILE A 3 2.32 72.43 -31.40
CA ILE A 3 1.95 71.03 -31.04
C ILE A 3 3.03 70.13 -30.41
N LYS A 4 2.68 69.46 -29.29
CA LYS A 4 2.90 68.01 -29.07
C LYS A 4 2.05 67.47 -27.90
N LEU A 5 0.98 66.76 -28.25
CA LEU A 5 0.22 65.87 -27.35
C LEU A 5 1.01 64.56 -27.17
N PRO A 6 1.24 64.05 -25.95
CA PRO A 6 1.82 62.73 -25.78
C PRO A 6 0.75 61.62 -25.92
N ARG A 7 1.07 60.71 -26.84
CA ARG A 7 0.43 59.45 -27.21
C ARG A 7 -0.22 58.67 -26.04
N THR A 8 -1.49 58.34 -26.20
CA THR A 8 -2.15 57.20 -25.57
C THR A 8 -1.49 55.90 -26.06
N LEU A 9 -0.95 55.11 -25.14
CA LEU A 9 -0.43 53.77 -25.41
C LEU A 9 -1.59 52.76 -25.30
N PRO A 10 -1.96 52.01 -26.36
CA PRO A 10 -2.94 50.95 -26.23
C PRO A 10 -2.29 49.75 -25.55
N PHE A 11 -2.78 49.40 -24.36
CA PHE A 11 -2.38 48.20 -23.63
C PHE A 11 -2.96 46.99 -24.37
N PHE A 12 -2.13 46.31 -25.18
CA PHE A 12 -2.49 45.04 -25.80
C PHE A 12 -2.62 43.98 -24.71
N LEU A 13 -3.86 43.53 -24.45
CA LEU A 13 -4.13 42.30 -23.71
C LEU A 13 -3.65 41.11 -24.56
N LEU A 14 -2.51 40.54 -24.17
CA LEU A 14 -2.02 39.27 -24.70
C LEU A 14 -2.86 38.14 -24.09
N PRO A 15 -3.61 37.35 -24.87
CA PRO A 15 -4.29 36.18 -24.34
C PRO A 15 -3.22 35.13 -24.01
N LEU A 16 -2.97 34.91 -22.71
CA LEU A 16 -2.16 33.81 -22.23
C LEU A 16 -2.95 32.52 -22.51
N LEU A 17 -2.70 31.91 -23.67
CA LEU A 17 -3.12 30.55 -23.97
C LEU A 17 -2.39 29.61 -23.01
N ILE A 18 -3.02 29.33 -21.87
CA ILE A 18 -2.60 28.23 -20.99
C ILE A 18 -3.00 26.95 -21.73
N THR A 19 -2.12 26.50 -22.62
CA THR A 19 -2.15 25.14 -23.13
C THR A 19 -2.07 24.20 -21.93
N GLY A 20 -3.19 23.54 -21.62
CA GLY A 20 -3.25 22.52 -20.59
C GLY A 20 -2.26 21.42 -20.93
N CYS A 21 -1.12 21.41 -20.27
CA CYS A 21 -0.33 20.19 -20.15
C CYS A 21 -1.20 19.22 -19.37
N THR A 22 -1.79 18.24 -20.04
CA THR A 22 -2.31 17.04 -19.38
C THR A 22 -1.09 16.31 -18.82
N THR A 23 -0.61 16.74 -17.67
CA THR A 23 0.20 15.85 -16.84
C THR A 23 -0.73 14.67 -16.56
N HIS A 24 -0.38 13.50 -17.08
CA HIS A 24 -0.80 12.26 -16.46
C HIS A 24 -0.33 12.35 -15.02
N LEU A 25 -1.18 12.92 -14.16
CA LEU A 25 -1.10 12.72 -12.74
C LEU A 25 -1.27 11.22 -12.62
N ASP A 26 -0.17 10.51 -12.34
CA ASP A 26 -0.26 9.20 -11.73
C ASP A 26 -1.23 9.37 -10.58
N THR A 27 -2.45 8.89 -10.80
CA THR A 27 -3.56 9.03 -9.88
C THR A 27 -3.04 8.55 -8.54
N MET A 28 -3.02 9.40 -7.51
CA MET A 28 -2.68 8.94 -6.16
C MET A 28 -3.58 7.73 -5.89
N HIS A 29 -2.97 6.54 -5.78
CA HIS A 29 -3.72 5.31 -5.57
C HIS A 29 -4.56 5.49 -4.31
N THR A 30 -5.88 5.57 -4.50
CA THR A 30 -6.79 5.80 -3.38
C THR A 30 -6.97 4.50 -2.64
N GLN A 31 -6.62 4.50 -1.35
CA GLN A 31 -6.54 3.33 -0.47
C GLN A 31 -7.82 2.49 -0.40
N THR A 32 -8.99 3.15 -0.49
CA THR A 32 -10.27 2.56 -0.09
C THR A 32 -11.37 2.68 -1.14
N ILE A 33 -11.10 3.25 -2.31
CA ILE A 33 -12.11 3.28 -3.38
C ILE A 33 -12.21 1.87 -3.95
N PRO A 34 -13.38 1.22 -3.85
CA PRO A 34 -13.56 -0.16 -4.29
C PRO A 34 -13.76 -0.20 -5.80
N ASP A 35 -12.65 -0.03 -6.53
CA ASP A 35 -12.65 0.00 -7.99
C ASP A 35 -13.05 -1.34 -8.62
N ALA A 36 -13.14 -1.34 -9.95
CA ALA A 36 -13.56 -2.51 -10.71
C ALA A 36 -12.63 -3.72 -10.49
N ALA A 37 -11.32 -3.51 -10.32
CA ALA A 37 -10.35 -4.58 -10.12
C ALA A 37 -10.55 -5.22 -8.73
N TYR A 38 -10.72 -4.41 -7.68
CA TYR A 38 -11.05 -4.88 -6.34
C TYR A 38 -12.35 -5.71 -6.33
N GLN A 39 -13.42 -5.18 -6.94
CA GLN A 39 -14.72 -5.85 -7.00
C GLN A 39 -14.66 -7.16 -7.81
N GLN A 40 -13.90 -7.16 -8.90
CA GLN A 40 -13.66 -8.38 -9.68
C GLN A 40 -12.89 -9.41 -8.87
N ALA A 41 -11.82 -9.01 -8.19
CA ALA A 41 -11.01 -9.89 -7.37
C ALA A 41 -11.79 -10.48 -6.19
N LEU A 42 -12.65 -9.70 -5.53
CA LEU A 42 -13.56 -10.21 -4.51
C LEU A 42 -14.54 -11.26 -5.06
N ARG A 43 -15.04 -11.12 -6.28
CA ARG A 43 -15.91 -12.14 -6.89
C ARG A 43 -15.11 -13.37 -7.34
N ALA A 44 -13.95 -13.16 -7.96
CA ALA A 44 -13.11 -14.23 -8.48
C ALA A 44 -12.51 -15.09 -7.37
N SER A 45 -12.28 -14.52 -6.19
CA SER A 45 -11.78 -15.21 -5.00
C SER A 45 -12.90 -15.69 -4.07
N ASP A 46 -14.14 -15.82 -4.55
CA ASP A 46 -15.26 -16.30 -3.74
C ASP A 46 -14.90 -17.64 -3.08
N PRO A 47 -14.88 -17.72 -1.73
CA PRO A 47 -14.41 -18.93 -1.07
C PRO A 47 -15.20 -20.20 -1.36
N SER A 48 -16.47 -20.07 -1.78
CA SER A 48 -17.30 -21.20 -2.22
C SER A 48 -16.75 -21.92 -3.45
N GLN A 49 -15.83 -21.28 -4.18
CA GLN A 49 -15.23 -21.79 -5.41
C GLN A 49 -13.79 -22.30 -5.23
N HIS A 50 -13.16 -21.99 -4.09
CA HIS A 50 -11.72 -22.20 -3.88
C HIS A 50 -11.38 -23.21 -2.79
N ASN A 51 -12.37 -23.66 -2.01
CA ASN A 51 -12.24 -24.71 -0.98
C ASN A 51 -10.97 -24.57 -0.11
N PRO A 52 -10.78 -23.43 0.59
CA PRO A 52 -9.61 -23.25 1.44
C PRO A 52 -9.56 -24.31 2.56
N PRO A 53 -8.39 -24.49 3.20
CA PRO A 53 -8.24 -25.37 4.36
C PRO A 53 -9.38 -25.23 5.36
N ALA A 54 -9.88 -26.38 5.84
CA ALA A 54 -11.05 -26.41 6.71
C ALA A 54 -10.79 -25.66 8.03
N PRO A 55 -11.77 -24.91 8.55
CA PRO A 55 -11.63 -24.25 9.85
C PRO A 55 -11.29 -25.21 10.99
N GLY A 56 -10.34 -24.82 11.83
CA GLY A 56 -9.79 -25.61 12.94
C GLY A 56 -8.80 -26.70 12.52
N SER A 57 -8.52 -26.87 11.23
CA SER A 57 -7.60 -27.91 10.75
C SER A 57 -6.13 -27.52 10.95
N GLU A 58 -5.26 -28.54 10.96
CA GLU A 58 -3.81 -28.33 10.92
C GLU A 58 -3.38 -27.56 9.66
N ALA A 59 -4.07 -27.77 8.54
CA ALA A 59 -3.82 -27.08 7.29
C ALA A 59 -4.15 -25.58 7.36
N GLU A 60 -5.26 -25.20 8.02
CA GLU A 60 -5.58 -23.78 8.29
C GLU A 60 -4.52 -23.17 9.20
N THR A 61 -4.13 -23.88 10.26
CA THR A 61 -3.08 -23.42 11.19
C THR A 61 -1.76 -23.18 10.46
N ALA A 62 -1.32 -24.13 9.61
CA ALA A 62 -0.10 -24.01 8.84
C ALA A 62 -0.16 -22.85 7.83
N MET A 63 -1.29 -22.65 7.16
CA MET A 63 -1.54 -21.53 6.25
C MET A 63 -1.39 -20.18 6.96
N ILE A 64 -2.03 -20.01 8.13
CA ILE A 64 -1.93 -18.79 8.94
C ILE A 64 -0.49 -18.54 9.38
N GLU A 65 0.21 -19.58 9.83
CA GLU A 65 1.60 -19.46 10.28
C GLU A 65 2.56 -19.12 9.14
N ARG A 66 2.34 -19.61 7.91
CA ARG A 66 3.14 -19.19 6.74
C ARG A 66 3.05 -17.67 6.51
N VAL A 67 1.83 -17.10 6.56
CA VAL A 67 1.63 -15.64 6.46
C VAL A 67 2.39 -14.93 7.58
N LYS A 68 2.18 -15.35 8.83
CA LYS A 68 2.83 -14.72 9.99
C LYS A 68 4.35 -14.76 9.90
N GLN A 69 4.92 -15.90 9.52
CA GLN A 69 6.37 -16.06 9.40
C GLN A 69 6.98 -15.23 8.27
N LEU A 70 6.27 -15.03 7.17
CA LEU A 70 6.72 -14.15 6.09
C LEU A 70 6.89 -12.71 6.61
N PHE A 71 5.87 -12.20 7.33
CA PHE A 71 5.82 -10.80 7.73
C PHE A 71 6.50 -10.49 9.08
N ASN A 72 6.55 -11.42 10.03
CA ASN A 72 7.31 -11.24 11.28
C ASN A 72 8.82 -11.15 11.03
N GLN A 73 9.32 -11.86 10.01
CA GLN A 73 10.72 -11.86 9.62
C GLN A 73 10.87 -11.14 8.28
N TYR A 74 10.54 -9.86 8.24
CA TYR A 74 10.50 -9.06 7.01
C TYR A 74 11.92 -8.69 6.54
N THR A 75 12.61 -9.67 5.98
CA THR A 75 14.01 -9.58 5.53
C THR A 75 14.14 -10.01 4.07
N GLU A 76 15.19 -9.55 3.40
CA GLU A 76 15.44 -9.89 2.00
C GLU A 76 15.50 -11.42 1.76
N ALA A 77 16.20 -12.14 2.62
CA ALA A 77 16.32 -13.59 2.53
C ALA A 77 14.96 -14.29 2.70
N ASN A 78 14.17 -13.89 3.70
CA ASN A 78 12.89 -14.53 4.00
C ASN A 78 11.84 -14.21 2.93
N LEU A 79 11.74 -12.94 2.49
CA LEU A 79 10.84 -12.53 1.41
C LEU A 79 11.17 -13.27 0.10
N SER A 80 12.45 -13.36 -0.25
CA SER A 80 12.88 -14.04 -1.47
C SER A 80 12.52 -15.52 -1.47
N ALA A 81 12.64 -16.19 -0.32
CA ALA A 81 12.37 -17.62 -0.20
C ALA A 81 10.88 -17.95 -0.04
N LYS A 82 10.14 -17.21 0.80
CA LYS A 82 8.82 -17.62 1.28
C LYS A 82 7.63 -17.03 0.52
N ILE A 83 7.81 -16.00 -0.30
CA ILE A 83 6.69 -15.45 -1.09
C ILE A 83 5.96 -16.54 -1.91
N PRO A 84 6.64 -17.46 -2.64
CA PRO A 84 5.96 -18.52 -3.39
C PRO A 84 5.23 -19.57 -2.54
N GLU A 85 5.52 -19.63 -1.24
CA GLU A 85 4.86 -20.52 -0.28
C GLU A 85 3.60 -19.89 0.32
N VAL A 86 3.56 -18.55 0.39
CA VAL A 86 2.45 -17.78 0.95
C VAL A 86 1.45 -17.37 -0.12
N TYR A 87 1.91 -16.94 -1.29
CA TYR A 87 1.07 -16.42 -2.37
C TYR A 87 0.94 -17.41 -3.51
N ALA A 88 -0.27 -17.47 -4.09
CA ALA A 88 -0.46 -18.13 -5.39
C ALA A 88 0.25 -17.30 -6.47
N GLU A 89 0.64 -17.94 -7.58
CA GLU A 89 1.34 -17.23 -8.67
C GLU A 89 0.50 -16.05 -9.17
N GLU A 90 -0.78 -16.31 -9.43
CA GLU A 90 -1.79 -15.29 -9.68
C GLU A 90 -2.50 -14.92 -8.38
N VAL A 91 -2.49 -13.63 -8.06
CA VAL A 91 -3.02 -13.10 -6.81
C VAL A 91 -3.46 -11.67 -7.01
N TYR A 92 -4.61 -11.28 -6.45
CA TYR A 92 -4.89 -9.86 -6.27
C TYR A 92 -4.22 -9.37 -4.99
N PHE A 93 -3.28 -8.44 -5.10
CA PHE A 93 -2.72 -7.71 -3.96
C PHE A 93 -2.96 -6.22 -4.13
N ARG A 94 -3.33 -5.55 -3.05
CA ARG A 94 -3.38 -4.09 -2.99
C ARG A 94 -3.08 -3.57 -1.60
N ASP A 95 -2.22 -2.57 -1.51
CA ASP A 95 -1.97 -1.81 -0.29
C ASP A 95 -2.24 -0.30 -0.52
N ALA A 96 -1.73 0.55 0.37
CA ALA A 96 -1.87 1.99 0.28
C ALA A 96 -1.14 2.64 -0.91
N PHE A 97 -0.28 1.92 -1.62
CA PHE A 97 0.61 2.45 -2.65
C PHE A 97 0.48 1.77 -4.01
N LYS A 98 0.25 0.46 -4.05
CA LYS A 98 0.36 -0.37 -5.24
C LYS A 98 -0.71 -1.44 -5.29
N GLN A 99 -0.96 -1.91 -6.51
CA GLN A 99 -1.78 -3.07 -6.81
C GLN A 99 -0.98 -4.01 -7.72
N PHE A 100 -1.05 -5.31 -7.47
CA PHE A 100 -0.38 -6.35 -8.24
C PHE A 100 -1.32 -7.51 -8.54
N SER A 101 -1.02 -8.20 -9.65
CA SER A 101 -1.72 -9.42 -10.08
C SER A 101 -0.86 -10.70 -9.98
N ARG A 102 0.44 -10.56 -9.66
CA ARG A 102 1.40 -11.68 -9.59
C ARG A 102 2.25 -11.62 -8.32
N ALA A 103 2.54 -12.79 -7.75
CA ALA A 103 3.36 -12.90 -6.54
C ALA A 103 4.81 -12.42 -6.73
N GLU A 104 5.36 -12.52 -7.94
CA GLU A 104 6.70 -12.02 -8.25
C GLU A 104 6.79 -10.49 -8.13
N ASP A 105 5.77 -9.76 -8.57
CA ASP A 105 5.71 -8.29 -8.46
C ASP A 105 5.59 -7.87 -6.99
N ILE A 106 4.81 -8.62 -6.19
CA ILE A 106 4.71 -8.42 -4.75
C ILE A 106 6.08 -8.59 -4.09
N ARG A 107 6.82 -9.65 -4.43
CA ARG A 107 8.17 -9.90 -3.91
C ARG A 107 9.08 -8.72 -4.22
N GLU A 108 9.15 -8.31 -5.48
CA GLU A 108 10.03 -7.21 -5.91
C GLU A 108 9.68 -5.90 -5.22
N TYR A 109 8.39 -5.61 -5.09
CA TYR A 109 7.90 -4.45 -4.37
C TYR A 109 8.29 -4.47 -2.88
N MET A 110 8.07 -5.58 -2.19
CA MET A 110 8.41 -5.74 -0.78
C MET A 110 9.92 -5.64 -0.54
N LEU A 111 10.74 -6.21 -1.44
CA LEU A 111 12.20 -6.09 -1.41
C LEU A 111 12.66 -4.64 -1.64
N ALA A 112 12.08 -3.94 -2.60
CA ALA A 112 12.38 -2.52 -2.82
C ALA A 112 12.02 -1.67 -1.59
N GLY A 113 10.95 -2.02 -0.88
CA GLY A 113 10.53 -1.38 0.37
C GLY A 113 11.54 -1.50 1.52
N LEU A 114 12.45 -2.48 1.49
CA LEU A 114 13.52 -2.64 2.48
C LEU A 114 14.69 -1.67 2.29
N ALA A 115 14.86 -1.10 1.10
CA ALA A 115 16.01 -0.25 0.79
C ALA A 115 16.26 0.89 1.82
N PRO A 116 15.25 1.66 2.28
CA PRO A 116 15.45 2.72 3.28
C PRO A 116 15.51 2.23 4.74
N LEU A 117 15.29 0.94 5.00
CA LEU A 117 15.12 0.36 6.34
C LEU A 117 16.39 -0.38 6.78
N ASP A 118 16.70 -0.29 8.07
CA ASP A 118 17.64 -1.20 8.74
C ASP A 118 16.90 -2.44 9.23
N GLN A 119 15.70 -2.29 9.78
CA GLN A 119 14.84 -3.40 10.21
C GLN A 119 13.37 -3.12 9.92
N CYS A 120 12.62 -4.19 9.68
CA CYS A 120 11.18 -4.17 9.46
C CYS A 120 10.59 -5.45 10.05
N GLU A 121 9.47 -5.32 10.72
CA GLU A 121 8.68 -6.47 11.15
C GLU A 121 7.20 -6.11 11.28
N PHE A 122 6.37 -7.14 11.23
CA PHE A 122 4.97 -7.06 11.61
C PHE A 122 4.78 -7.85 12.90
N VAL A 123 4.03 -7.28 13.83
CA VAL A 123 3.58 -7.96 15.04
C VAL A 123 2.10 -8.26 14.88
N PHE A 124 1.75 -9.53 14.63
CA PHE A 124 0.34 -9.92 14.53
C PHE A 124 -0.30 -10.02 15.92
N ASN A 125 -1.29 -9.15 16.16
CA ASN A 125 -2.02 -9.07 17.42
C ASN A 125 -3.13 -10.12 17.48
N ARG A 126 -3.81 -10.35 16.35
CA ARG A 126 -4.94 -11.27 16.24
C ARG A 126 -5.13 -11.71 14.80
N VAL A 127 -5.62 -12.95 14.63
CA VAL A 127 -6.22 -13.40 13.38
C VAL A 127 -7.70 -13.67 13.64
N ALA A 128 -8.58 -12.98 12.92
CA ALA A 128 -10.01 -13.20 12.97
C ALA A 128 -10.45 -13.86 11.65
N ARG A 129 -11.51 -14.68 11.72
CA ARG A 129 -12.09 -15.34 10.56
C ARG A 129 -13.60 -15.10 10.52
N SER A 130 -14.12 -14.81 9.33
CA SER A 130 -15.54 -14.82 9.04
C SER A 130 -15.78 -15.68 7.81
N GLY A 131 -16.37 -16.87 8.00
CA GLY A 131 -16.42 -17.87 6.93
C GLY A 131 -15.01 -18.26 6.50
N SER A 132 -14.63 -17.86 5.29
CA SER A 132 -13.31 -18.10 4.70
C SER A 132 -12.55 -16.81 4.39
N ASP A 133 -13.04 -15.67 4.88
CA ASP A 133 -12.32 -14.41 4.94
C ASP A 133 -11.48 -14.36 6.22
N TYR A 134 -10.19 -14.07 6.07
CA TYR A 134 -9.26 -13.91 7.19
C TYR A 134 -8.85 -12.46 7.32
N TYR A 135 -8.78 -12.01 8.57
CA TYR A 135 -8.39 -10.65 8.93
C TYR A 135 -7.20 -10.73 9.88
N PHE A 136 -6.07 -10.23 9.43
CA PHE A 136 -4.84 -10.19 10.19
C PHE A 136 -4.68 -8.78 10.76
N ASP A 137 -4.87 -8.65 12.07
CA ASP A 137 -4.65 -7.42 12.82
C ASP A 137 -3.18 -7.36 13.22
N TRP A 138 -2.50 -6.29 12.83
CA TRP A 138 -1.05 -6.18 12.99
C TRP A 138 -0.60 -4.77 13.36
N THR A 139 0.60 -4.73 13.95
CA THR A 139 1.41 -3.51 14.11
C THR A 139 2.69 -3.67 13.30
N MET A 140 2.89 -2.83 12.29
CA MET A 140 4.12 -2.75 11.51
C MET A 140 5.11 -1.87 12.26
N ARG A 141 6.35 -2.33 12.39
CA ARG A 141 7.44 -1.63 13.06
C ARG A 141 8.59 -1.46 12.07
N LEU A 142 9.05 -0.22 11.92
CA LEU A 142 10.04 0.18 10.92
C LEU A 142 11.20 0.91 11.61
N ASP A 143 12.42 0.41 11.43
CA ASP A 143 13.65 1.09 11.82
C ASP A 143 14.35 1.59 10.56
N PHE A 144 14.56 2.91 10.44
CA PHE A 144 15.08 3.54 9.23
C PHE A 144 16.58 3.80 9.33
N LYS A 145 17.30 3.58 8.23
CA LYS A 145 18.75 3.91 8.11
C LYS A 145 19.11 5.36 8.43
N LYS A 146 18.15 6.27 8.32
CA LYS A 146 18.32 7.72 8.52
C LYS A 146 17.95 8.18 9.94
N THR A 147 17.59 7.25 10.84
CA THR A 147 17.36 7.50 12.26
C THR A 147 18.42 6.78 13.09
N PRO A 148 18.65 7.15 14.36
CA PRO A 148 19.51 6.36 15.24
C PRO A 148 19.03 4.90 15.30
N PRO A 149 19.92 3.90 15.34
CA PRO A 149 19.53 2.49 15.38
C PRO A 149 18.57 2.18 16.53
N ASN A 150 17.64 1.27 16.31
CA ASN A 150 16.58 0.87 17.25
C ASN A 150 15.58 2.00 17.57
N THR A 151 15.39 2.95 16.66
CA THR A 151 14.36 4.00 16.77
C THR A 151 13.15 3.61 15.92
N TRP A 152 12.35 2.69 16.47
CA TRP A 152 11.18 2.14 15.79
C TRP A 152 10.06 3.17 15.60
N GLU A 153 9.56 3.27 14.37
CA GLU A 153 8.28 3.89 14.05
C GLU A 153 7.23 2.81 13.81
N GLU A 154 6.02 3.03 14.31
CA GLU A 154 4.98 2.00 14.33
C GLU A 154 3.68 2.51 13.68
N SER A 155 3.01 1.61 12.95
CA SER A 155 1.67 1.84 12.40
C SER A 155 0.83 0.60 12.60
N ILE A 156 -0.43 0.81 12.95
CA ILE A 156 -1.43 -0.25 12.97
C ILE A 156 -1.98 -0.49 11.56
N GLY A 157 -2.50 -1.69 11.34
CA GLY A 157 -3.18 -2.04 10.11
C GLY A 157 -3.97 -3.34 10.23
N VAL A 158 -4.72 -3.64 9.17
CA VAL A 158 -5.41 -4.92 9.03
C VAL A 158 -5.33 -5.39 7.59
N SER A 159 -4.98 -6.66 7.40
CA SER A 159 -5.01 -7.28 6.07
C SER A 159 -6.21 -8.22 5.96
N HIS A 160 -6.99 -8.05 4.90
CA HIS A 160 -8.06 -8.97 4.49
C HIS A 160 -7.52 -9.93 3.43
N MET A 161 -7.55 -11.23 3.74
CA MET A 161 -7.01 -12.28 2.89
C MET A 161 -8.01 -13.40 2.60
N ARG A 162 -7.90 -13.98 1.40
CA ARG A 162 -8.54 -15.25 1.02
C ARG A 162 -7.53 -16.18 0.39
N PHE A 163 -7.80 -17.48 0.53
CA PHE A 163 -6.87 -18.54 0.20
C PHE A 163 -7.49 -19.56 -0.77
N ASN A 164 -6.66 -20.19 -1.58
CA ASN A 164 -7.03 -21.36 -2.39
C ASN A 164 -6.95 -22.66 -1.57
N ALA A 165 -7.25 -23.80 -2.20
CA ALA A 165 -7.21 -25.12 -1.58
C ALA A 165 -5.83 -25.54 -1.05
N GLU A 166 -4.75 -24.97 -1.57
CA GLU A 166 -3.37 -25.19 -1.10
C GLU A 166 -3.03 -24.34 0.14
N GLY A 167 -3.95 -23.46 0.55
CA GLY A 167 -3.71 -22.47 1.59
C GLY A 167 -2.73 -21.38 1.15
N LYS A 168 -2.73 -21.03 -0.14
CA LYS A 168 -2.00 -19.88 -0.68
C LYS A 168 -2.94 -18.70 -0.88
N VAL A 169 -2.44 -17.50 -0.62
CA VAL A 169 -3.17 -16.24 -0.77
C VAL A 169 -3.46 -15.99 -2.25
N ILE A 170 -4.74 -15.82 -2.57
CA ILE A 170 -5.25 -15.44 -3.92
C ILE A 170 -5.88 -14.05 -3.93
N PHE A 171 -6.18 -13.50 -2.76
CA PHE A 171 -6.66 -12.15 -2.56
C PHE A 171 -6.05 -11.59 -1.27
N HIS A 172 -5.46 -10.40 -1.36
CA HIS A 172 -4.89 -9.65 -0.26
C HIS A 172 -5.22 -8.16 -0.45
N GLN A 173 -6.12 -7.64 0.38
CA GLN A 173 -6.30 -6.20 0.55
C GLN A 173 -5.72 -5.76 1.89
N ASP A 174 -4.76 -4.86 1.86
CA ASP A 174 -4.10 -4.32 3.05
C ASP A 174 -4.65 -2.94 3.38
N TYR A 175 -5.04 -2.72 4.64
CA TYR A 175 -5.63 -1.48 5.12
C TYR A 175 -4.73 -0.88 6.21
N TRP A 176 -4.02 0.18 5.86
CA TRP A 176 -3.21 0.96 6.79
C TRP A 176 -3.01 2.39 6.28
N ASP A 177 -2.61 3.29 7.18
CA ASP A 177 -2.39 4.70 6.85
C ASP A 177 -0.89 5.02 6.74
N PRO A 178 -0.36 5.32 5.54
CA PRO A 178 1.03 5.70 5.36
C PRO A 178 1.37 7.11 5.82
N THR A 179 0.39 7.92 6.20
CA THR A 179 0.56 9.36 6.46
C THR A 179 1.53 9.63 7.59
N ASP A 180 1.35 8.95 8.72
CA ASP A 180 2.17 9.18 9.90
C ASP A 180 3.55 8.50 9.79
N ILE A 181 3.81 7.55 8.90
CA ILE A 181 5.20 7.02 8.77
C ILE A 181 5.89 7.58 7.53
N VAL A 182 5.30 7.33 6.36
CA VAL A 182 5.95 7.55 5.08
C VAL A 182 5.83 9.01 4.65
N TYR A 183 4.64 9.60 4.73
CA TYR A 183 4.46 10.99 4.28
C TYR A 183 5.13 12.03 5.18
N ARG A 184 5.27 11.77 6.49
CA ARG A 184 6.06 12.66 7.38
C ARG A 184 7.52 12.81 6.93
N ARG A 185 8.05 11.83 6.19
CA ARG A 185 9.42 11.81 5.67
C ARG A 185 9.57 12.53 4.33
N ILE A 186 8.46 12.92 3.68
CA ILE A 186 8.45 13.74 2.47
C ILE A 186 8.37 15.23 2.89
N PRO A 187 9.40 16.07 2.61
CA PRO A 187 9.49 17.43 3.14
C PRO A 187 8.27 18.32 2.83
N ILE A 188 7.68 18.16 1.65
CA ILE A 188 6.54 18.96 1.19
C ILE A 188 5.23 18.47 1.84
N ALA A 189 5.02 17.16 1.93
CA ALA A 189 3.82 16.59 2.55
C ALA A 189 3.74 16.93 4.05
N ARG A 190 4.90 16.98 4.75
CA ARG A 190 4.97 17.38 6.15
C ARG A 190 4.38 18.78 6.42
N GLN A 191 4.61 19.76 5.54
CA GLN A 191 4.09 21.11 5.72
C GLN A 191 2.57 21.18 5.54
N LEU A 192 2.05 20.45 4.55
CA LEU A 192 0.61 20.39 4.28
C LEU A 192 -0.14 19.65 5.39
N ILE A 193 0.37 18.50 5.85
CA ILE A 193 -0.22 17.74 6.96
C ILE A 193 -0.21 18.59 8.24
N ALA A 194 0.89 19.28 8.54
CA ALA A 194 0.97 20.17 9.71
C ALA A 194 -0.02 21.34 9.64
N TYR A 195 -0.26 21.90 8.45
CA TYR A 195 -1.26 22.94 8.24
C TYR A 195 -2.68 22.44 8.49
N VAL A 196 -3.03 21.26 7.97
CA VAL A 196 -4.37 20.65 8.17
C VAL A 196 -4.59 20.27 9.64
N LYS A 197 -3.62 19.60 10.28
CA LYS A 197 -3.70 19.25 11.73
C LYS A 197 -3.82 20.48 12.64
N LYS A 198 -3.41 21.66 12.19
CA LYS A 198 -3.52 22.92 12.96
C LYS A 198 -4.87 23.63 12.78
N LYS A 199 -5.61 23.31 11.71
CA LYS A 199 -6.89 23.93 11.38
C LYS A 199 -8.12 23.13 11.82
N LEU A 200 -7.93 21.84 12.10
CA LEU A 200 -8.91 20.96 12.74
C LEU A 200 -8.62 20.91 14.24
#